data_AF-A0A975L9L8-F1
#
_entry.id   AF-A0A975L9L8-F1
#
_cell.length_a   1.000
_cell.length_b   1.000
_cell.length_c   1.000
_cell.angle_alpha   90.00
_cell.angle_beta   90.00
_cell.angle_gamma   90.00
#
_symmetry.space_group_name_H-M   'P 1'
#
loop_
_entity.id
_entity.type
_entity.pdbx_description
1 polymer ?
#
loop_
_entity_poly.entity_id
_entity_poly.type
_entity_poly.pdbx_seq_one_letter_code
_entity_poly.pdbx_strand_id
1 'polypeptide(L)'
;MFTTTIASIALFAGLAGLALGVYALFRTAQVRGEYQVLAQRALAVNTSGADPRAVRDVAVLHYDALEEMSGARSFSLAMLNSHGDGVVVTSINGRTETRTYAKAITRGEADHLLSPEEYRVIRSARLGNGIGATLPDPASPSGGPAADAPDEGTEALVTVVQGPEASEDEAEEDADQPRSPEGTQVPPAPRPEK
;
A
#
# COMPACT_ATOMS: atom_id res chain seq x y z
N MET A 1 -36.56 -43.25 15.34
CA MET A 1 -36.42 -41.79 15.16
C MET A 1 -35.10 -41.25 15.69
N PHE A 2 -34.56 -41.73 16.81
CA PHE A 2 -33.25 -41.26 17.35
C PHE A 2 -32.01 -41.66 16.52
N THR A 3 -32.01 -42.81 15.84
CA THR A 3 -30.86 -43.26 15.05
C THR A 3 -30.69 -42.49 13.74
N THR A 4 -31.80 -42.06 13.13
CA THR A 4 -31.79 -41.26 11.89
C THR A 4 -31.31 -39.83 12.13
N THR A 5 -31.58 -39.25 13.30
CA THR A 5 -31.10 -37.89 13.65
C THR A 5 -29.60 -37.87 13.93
N ILE A 6 -29.08 -38.90 14.63
CA ILE A 6 -27.62 -39.05 14.85
C ILE A 6 -26.90 -39.25 13.52
N ALA A 7 -27.46 -40.07 12.62
CA ALA A 7 -26.89 -40.28 11.28
C ALA A 7 -26.87 -38.99 10.44
N SER A 8 -27.93 -38.18 10.48
CA SER A 8 -27.93 -36.89 9.78
C SER A 8 -26.91 -35.91 10.37
N ILE A 9 -26.77 -35.82 11.69
CA ILE A 9 -25.80 -34.93 12.33
C ILE A 9 -24.37 -35.32 11.94
N ALA A 10 -24.04 -36.62 11.94
CA ALA A 10 -22.73 -37.11 11.52
C ALA A 10 -22.44 -36.81 10.04
N LEU A 11 -23.45 -36.94 9.17
CA LEU A 11 -23.33 -36.60 7.75
C LEU A 11 -23.07 -35.11 7.54
N PHE A 12 -23.82 -34.24 8.23
CA PHE A 12 -23.63 -32.79 8.16
C PHE A 12 -22.26 -32.37 8.71
N ALA A 13 -21.81 -32.96 9.82
CA ALA A 13 -20.49 -32.70 10.37
C ALA A 13 -19.36 -33.13 9.41
N GLY A 14 -19.52 -34.29 8.76
CA GLY A 14 -18.56 -34.78 7.75
C GLY A 14 -18.51 -33.88 6.51
N LEU A 15 -19.67 -33.46 6.00
CA LEU A 15 -19.77 -32.54 4.86
C LEU A 15 -19.17 -31.17 5.20
N ALA A 16 -19.44 -30.64 6.40
CA ALA A 16 -18.85 -29.38 6.86
C ALA A 16 -17.33 -29.48 6.94
N GLY A 17 -16.79 -30.58 7.48
CA GLY A 17 -15.34 -30.82 7.53
C GLY A 17 -14.71 -30.92 6.14
N LEU A 18 -15.37 -31.62 5.20
CA LEU A 18 -14.90 -31.72 3.82
C LEU A 18 -14.92 -30.35 3.13
N ALA A 19 -16.01 -29.59 3.28
CA ALA A 19 -16.12 -28.24 2.73
C ALA A 19 -15.01 -27.32 3.27
N LEU A 20 -14.72 -27.40 4.57
CA LEU A 20 -13.68 -26.59 5.22
C LEU A 20 -12.27 -27.01 4.78
N GLY A 21 -12.02 -28.31 4.63
CA GLY A 21 -10.77 -28.84 4.07
C GLY A 21 -10.56 -28.41 2.61
N VAL A 22 -11.61 -28.51 1.79
CA VAL A 22 -11.60 -28.04 0.39
C VAL A 22 -11.36 -26.53 0.34
N TYR A 23 -12.03 -25.75 1.17
CA TYR A 23 -11.83 -24.29 1.27
C TYR A 23 -10.38 -23.94 1.65
N ALA A 24 -9.81 -24.63 2.62
CA ALA A 24 -8.41 -24.43 3.02
C ALA A 24 -7.44 -24.75 1.85
N LEU A 25 -7.68 -25.86 1.13
CA LEU A 25 -6.87 -26.23 -0.03
C LEU A 25 -6.96 -25.19 -1.16
N PHE A 26 -8.17 -24.75 -1.50
CA PHE A 26 -8.37 -23.70 -2.51
C PHE A 26 -7.69 -22.39 -2.09
N ARG A 27 -7.75 -22.02 -0.82
CA ARG A 27 -7.07 -20.81 -0.30
C ARG A 27 -5.55 -20.89 -0.45
N THR A 28 -4.95 -22.07 -0.21
CA THR A 28 -3.49 -22.25 -0.42
C THR A 28 -3.09 -22.24 -1.89
N ALA A 29 -3.98 -22.70 -2.79
CA ALA A 29 -3.71 -22.73 -4.23
C ALA A 29 -3.64 -21.33 -4.85
N GLN A 30 -4.45 -20.37 -4.36
CA GLN A 30 -4.50 -19.03 -4.94
C GLN A 30 -3.23 -18.20 -4.73
N VAL A 31 -2.50 -18.40 -3.64
CA VAL A 31 -1.31 -17.58 -3.34
C VAL A 31 -0.10 -17.99 -4.21
N ARG A 32 -0.18 -19.09 -4.97
CA ARG A 32 0.99 -19.70 -5.64
C ARG A 32 1.51 -18.90 -6.84
N GLY A 33 0.65 -18.16 -7.54
CA GLY A 33 1.01 -17.52 -8.81
C GLY A 33 2.10 -16.45 -8.67
N GLU A 34 1.99 -15.59 -7.66
CA GLU A 34 2.97 -14.51 -7.44
C GLU A 34 4.33 -15.04 -6.99
N TYR A 35 4.34 -16.04 -6.10
CA TYR A 35 5.60 -16.62 -5.62
C TYR A 35 6.42 -17.26 -6.75
N GLN A 36 5.76 -17.85 -7.75
CA GLN A 36 6.46 -18.43 -8.90
C GLN A 36 7.16 -17.36 -9.73
N VAL A 37 6.50 -16.23 -9.98
CA VAL A 37 7.08 -15.09 -10.71
C VAL A 37 8.30 -14.53 -9.97
N LEU A 38 8.17 -14.33 -8.66
CA LEU A 38 9.27 -13.85 -7.82
C LEU A 38 10.45 -14.83 -7.80
N ALA A 39 10.18 -16.14 -7.67
CA ALA A 39 11.22 -17.17 -7.64
C ALA A 39 11.97 -17.28 -8.98
N GLN A 40 11.25 -17.26 -10.10
CA GLN A 40 11.85 -17.32 -11.43
C GLN A 40 12.74 -16.11 -11.70
N ARG A 41 12.32 -14.92 -11.28
CA ARG A 41 13.08 -13.67 -11.40
C ARG A 41 14.29 -13.62 -10.47
N ALA A 42 14.25 -14.28 -9.31
CA ALA A 42 15.42 -14.43 -8.45
C ALA A 42 16.49 -15.33 -9.08
N LEU A 43 16.08 -16.43 -9.72
CA LEU A 43 17.00 -17.34 -10.42
C LEU A 43 17.64 -16.69 -11.66
N ALA A 44 16.85 -15.93 -12.43
CA ALA A 44 17.34 -15.24 -13.62
C ALA A 44 18.46 -14.21 -13.33
N VAL A 45 18.46 -13.59 -12.14
CA VAL A 45 19.53 -12.64 -11.76
C VAL A 45 20.85 -13.35 -11.63
N ASN A 46 20.86 -14.48 -10.91
CA ASN A 46 22.07 -15.21 -10.62
C ASN A 46 22.74 -15.75 -11.89
N THR A 47 21.97 -16.01 -12.95
CA THR A 47 22.49 -16.49 -14.24
C THR A 47 22.89 -15.38 -15.20
N SER A 48 22.34 -14.17 -15.06
CA SER A 48 22.57 -13.06 -15.99
C SER A 48 23.91 -12.35 -15.80
N GLY A 49 24.58 -12.54 -14.66
CA GLY A 49 25.81 -11.83 -14.31
C GLY A 49 25.61 -10.33 -14.04
N ALA A 50 24.36 -9.86 -14.01
CA ALA A 50 24.02 -8.48 -13.68
C ALA A 50 24.24 -8.24 -12.18
N ASP A 51 24.75 -7.05 -11.83
CA ASP A 51 24.93 -6.66 -10.43
C ASP A 51 23.58 -6.74 -9.69
N PRO A 52 23.45 -7.55 -8.62
CA PRO A 52 22.20 -7.66 -7.88
C PRO A 52 21.73 -6.34 -7.25
N ARG A 53 22.62 -5.35 -7.10
CA ARG A 53 22.30 -4.00 -6.60
C ARG A 53 21.82 -3.04 -7.70
N ALA A 54 21.96 -3.39 -8.97
CA ALA A 54 21.44 -2.57 -10.05
C ALA A 54 19.90 -2.51 -10.01
N VAL A 55 19.36 -1.33 -10.31
CA VAL A 55 17.91 -1.13 -10.46
C VAL A 55 17.44 -1.93 -11.67
N ARG A 56 16.40 -2.75 -11.48
CA ARG A 56 15.84 -3.61 -12.53
C ARG A 56 14.32 -3.71 -12.50
N ASP A 57 13.74 -3.63 -11.30
CA ASP A 57 12.32 -3.80 -11.08
C ASP A 57 11.72 -2.41 -10.98
N VAL A 58 11.13 -1.96 -12.09
CA VAL A 58 10.61 -0.60 -12.26
C VAL A 58 9.13 -0.66 -12.63
N ALA A 59 8.32 0.14 -11.97
CA ALA A 59 6.92 0.35 -12.34
C ALA A 59 6.47 1.77 -12.05
N VAL A 60 5.49 2.26 -12.82
CA VAL A 60 4.84 3.56 -12.63
C VAL A 60 3.35 3.36 -12.62
N LEU A 61 2.68 3.96 -11.63
CA LEU A 61 1.23 4.01 -11.50
C LEU A 61 0.79 5.47 -11.55
N HIS A 62 -0.19 5.78 -12.40
CA HIS A 62 -0.84 7.10 -12.46
C HIS A 62 -2.23 7.02 -11.84
N TYR A 63 -2.65 8.07 -11.13
CA TYR A 63 -3.92 8.11 -10.41
C TYR A 63 -4.33 9.55 -10.08
N ASP A 64 -5.58 9.72 -9.65
CA ASP A 64 -6.10 10.98 -9.16
C ASP A 64 -6.05 10.98 -7.63
N ALA A 65 -5.08 11.71 -7.06
CA ALA A 65 -4.80 11.73 -5.63
C ALA A 65 -5.68 12.71 -4.83
N LEU A 66 -6.33 13.64 -5.53
CA LEU A 66 -7.16 14.71 -4.96
C LEU A 66 -8.49 14.69 -5.71
N GLU A 67 -9.61 14.80 -4.99
CA GLU A 67 -10.96 14.69 -5.57
C GLU A 67 -11.27 15.74 -6.65
N GLU A 68 -10.66 16.91 -6.54
CA GLU A 68 -10.79 18.02 -7.50
C GLU A 68 -9.99 17.82 -8.80
N MET A 69 -9.24 16.72 -8.90
CA MET A 69 -8.43 16.36 -10.06
C MET A 69 -9.01 15.19 -10.82
N SER A 70 -8.80 15.23 -12.13
CA SER A 70 -9.10 14.11 -13.02
C SER A 70 -8.03 14.00 -14.09
N GLY A 71 -7.90 12.80 -14.66
CA GLY A 71 -6.97 12.51 -15.75
C GLY A 71 -5.67 11.88 -15.29
N ALA A 72 -5.67 11.23 -14.12
CA ALA A 72 -4.55 10.47 -13.57
C ALA A 72 -3.25 11.29 -13.51
N ARG A 73 -3.33 12.52 -12.99
CA ARG A 73 -2.21 13.47 -13.03
C ARG A 73 -1.15 13.22 -11.96
N SER A 74 -1.50 12.55 -10.87
CA SER A 74 -0.54 12.14 -9.83
C SER A 74 0.08 10.80 -10.17
N PHE A 75 1.24 10.49 -9.59
CA PHE A 75 1.90 9.22 -9.86
C PHE A 75 2.74 8.70 -8.69
N SER A 76 2.96 7.38 -8.67
CA SER A 76 3.98 6.72 -7.87
C SER A 76 4.89 5.90 -8.80
N LEU A 77 6.19 5.95 -8.56
CA LEU A 77 7.24 5.24 -9.28
C LEU A 77 8.04 4.40 -8.29
N ALA A 78 8.10 3.08 -8.51
CA ALA A 78 9.00 2.19 -7.77
C ALA A 78 10.24 1.89 -8.63
N MET A 79 11.42 2.01 -8.03
CA MET A 79 12.69 1.62 -8.62
C MET A 79 13.43 0.73 -7.63
N LEU A 80 13.44 -0.57 -7.89
CA LEU A 80 13.95 -1.59 -6.98
C LEU A 80 15.05 -2.43 -7.64
N ASN A 81 15.98 -2.89 -6.83
CA ASN A 81 17.02 -3.84 -7.21
C ASN A 81 16.55 -5.28 -7.03
N SER A 82 17.47 -6.24 -7.16
CA SER A 82 17.10 -7.65 -7.08
C SER A 82 16.66 -8.19 -5.73
N HIS A 83 17.06 -7.53 -4.66
CA HIS A 83 16.64 -7.85 -3.30
C HIS A 83 15.31 -7.20 -2.93
N GLY A 84 14.75 -6.36 -3.80
CA GLY A 84 13.58 -5.53 -3.50
C GLY A 84 13.94 -4.28 -2.70
N ASP A 85 15.22 -3.93 -2.61
CA ASP A 85 15.66 -2.66 -2.01
C ASP A 85 15.65 -1.56 -3.07
N GLY A 86 15.32 -0.34 -2.67
CA GLY A 86 15.33 0.81 -3.56
C GLY A 86 14.52 1.98 -3.03
N VAL A 87 13.80 2.64 -3.91
CA VAL A 87 13.03 3.84 -3.57
C VAL A 87 11.68 3.85 -4.28
N VAL A 88 10.68 4.38 -3.59
CA VAL A 88 9.43 4.82 -4.21
C VAL A 88 9.39 6.34 -4.20
N VAL A 89 9.09 6.92 -5.36
CA VAL A 89 8.88 8.35 -5.54
C VAL A 89 7.41 8.58 -5.88
N THR A 90 6.76 9.42 -5.09
CA THR A 90 5.34 9.76 -5.24
C THR A 90 5.20 11.24 -5.51
N SER A 91 4.46 11.63 -6.54
CA SER A 91 4.12 13.02 -6.82
C SER A 91 2.61 13.21 -6.79
N ILE A 92 2.15 14.00 -5.82
CA ILE A 92 0.76 14.42 -5.70
C ILE A 92 0.63 15.78 -6.38
N ASN A 93 -0.15 15.82 -7.46
CA ASN A 93 -0.26 16.98 -8.33
C ASN A 93 -1.64 17.64 -8.17
N GLY A 94 -1.65 18.82 -7.57
CA GLY A 94 -2.80 19.73 -7.45
C GLY A 94 -2.81 20.80 -8.55
N ARG A 95 -3.78 21.71 -8.50
CA ARG A 95 -3.99 22.70 -9.60
C ARG A 95 -2.93 23.79 -9.56
N THR A 96 -2.53 24.13 -8.34
CA THR A 96 -1.66 25.25 -8.02
C THR A 96 -0.34 24.80 -7.42
N GLU A 97 -0.24 23.55 -6.98
CA GLU A 97 0.93 23.01 -6.30
C GLU A 97 1.16 21.53 -6.58
N THR A 98 2.42 21.10 -6.43
CA THR A 98 2.85 19.72 -6.52
C THR A 98 3.67 19.39 -5.29
N ARG A 99 3.42 18.24 -4.66
CA ARG A 99 4.23 17.70 -3.58
C ARG A 99 4.85 16.39 -4.02
N THR A 100 6.16 16.26 -3.83
CA THR A 100 6.90 15.03 -4.16
C THR A 100 7.53 14.44 -2.90
N TYR A 101 7.34 13.14 -2.72
CA TYR A 101 7.86 12.37 -1.60
C TYR A 101 8.75 11.25 -2.12
N ALA A 102 9.74 10.87 -1.34
CA ALA A 102 10.56 9.69 -1.60
C ALA A 102 10.65 8.85 -0.34
N LYS A 103 10.36 7.55 -0.45
CA LYS A 103 10.44 6.58 0.64
C LYS A 103 11.44 5.49 0.27
N ALA A 104 12.37 5.20 1.17
CA ALA A 104 13.26 4.08 1.02
C ALA A 104 12.48 2.77 1.21
N ILE A 105 12.78 1.80 0.36
CA ILE A 105 12.21 0.44 0.42
C ILE A 105 13.34 -0.51 0.74
N THR A 106 13.13 -1.37 1.74
CA THR A 106 14.05 -2.43 2.14
C THR A 106 13.30 -3.76 2.05
N ARG A 107 13.80 -4.69 1.23
CA ARG A 107 13.22 -6.02 0.99
C ARG A 107 11.75 -6.00 0.57
N GLY A 108 11.32 -4.93 -0.10
CA GLY A 108 9.93 -4.74 -0.55
C GLY A 108 8.99 -4.14 0.49
N GLU A 109 9.49 -3.73 1.65
CA GLU A 109 8.73 -3.05 2.71
C GLU A 109 9.30 -1.65 2.97
N ALA A 110 8.54 -0.76 3.60
CA ALA A 110 9.00 0.57 4.00
C ALA A 110 8.86 0.77 5.52
N ASP A 111 9.76 1.56 6.10
CA ASP A 111 9.71 1.92 7.54
C ASP A 111 8.57 2.91 7.86
N HIS A 112 8.03 3.56 6.83
CA HIS A 112 6.93 4.50 6.94
C HIS A 112 5.68 3.92 6.29
N LEU A 113 4.51 4.35 6.75
CA LEU A 113 3.23 3.93 6.19
C LEU A 113 3.19 4.26 4.69
N LEU A 114 2.91 3.24 3.88
CA LEU A 114 2.75 3.37 2.44
C LEU A 114 1.29 3.71 2.11
N SER A 115 1.08 4.59 1.13
CA SER A 115 -0.24 4.75 0.54
C SER A 115 -0.65 3.48 -0.23
N PRO A 116 -1.96 3.28 -0.49
CA PRO A 116 -2.41 2.16 -1.31
C PRO A 116 -1.72 2.11 -2.69
N GLU A 117 -1.50 3.27 -3.30
CA GLU A 117 -0.85 3.43 -4.61
C GLU A 117 0.64 3.07 -4.55
N GLU A 118 1.32 3.50 -3.49
CA GLU A 118 2.73 3.16 -3.24
C GLU A 118 2.93 1.65 -3.08
N TYR A 119 2.07 1.01 -2.27
CA TYR A 119 2.10 -0.44 -2.11
C TYR A 119 1.85 -1.17 -3.44
N ARG A 120 0.87 -0.71 -4.22
CA ARG A 120 0.55 -1.28 -5.53
C ARG A 120 1.70 -1.16 -6.53
N VAL A 121 2.39 -0.01 -6.59
CA VAL A 121 3.51 0.16 -7.52
C VAL A 121 4.72 -0.68 -7.14
N ILE A 122 5.03 -0.82 -5.84
CA ILE A 122 6.09 -1.72 -5.35
C ILE A 122 5.80 -3.16 -5.78
N ARG A 123 4.58 -3.63 -5.53
CA ARG A 123 4.17 -4.98 -5.92
C ARG A 123 4.26 -5.16 -7.44
N SER A 124 3.81 -4.18 -8.22
CA SER A 124 3.84 -4.21 -9.68
C SER A 124 5.26 -4.27 -10.24
N ALA A 125 6.19 -3.49 -9.66
CA ALA A 125 7.61 -3.52 -10.03
C ALA A 125 8.22 -4.91 -9.78
N ARG A 126 7.97 -5.49 -8.60
CA ARG A 126 8.51 -6.82 -8.23
C ARG A 126 7.96 -7.94 -9.11
N LEU A 127 6.68 -7.86 -9.46
CA LEU A 127 6.04 -8.82 -10.38
C LEU A 127 6.44 -8.61 -11.85
N GLY A 128 7.07 -7.48 -12.18
CA GLY A 128 7.52 -7.20 -13.55
C GLY A 128 6.45 -6.67 -14.47
N ASN A 129 5.37 -6.12 -13.93
CA ASN A 129 4.26 -5.57 -14.69
C ASN A 129 4.60 -4.23 -15.38
N GLY A 130 5.80 -3.69 -15.14
CA GLY A 130 6.44 -2.65 -15.95
C GLY A 130 5.89 -1.22 -15.80
N ILE A 131 6.29 -0.37 -16.76
CA ILE A 131 5.86 1.03 -16.93
C ILE A 131 4.58 1.03 -17.78
N GLY A 132 3.48 1.56 -17.24
CA GLY A 132 2.19 1.63 -17.95
C GLY A 132 1.07 0.77 -17.35
N ALA A 133 1.23 0.25 -16.12
CA ALA A 133 0.12 -0.30 -15.36
C ALA A 133 -0.85 0.83 -14.96
N THR A 134 -1.71 1.27 -15.88
CA THR A 134 -2.92 2.01 -15.52
C THR A 134 -3.93 0.99 -15.04
N LEU A 135 -3.98 0.74 -13.74
CA LEU A 135 -5.08 -0.01 -13.15
C LEU A 135 -6.24 0.98 -12.97
N PRO A 136 -7.49 0.60 -13.29
CA PRO A 136 -8.65 1.45 -13.03
C PRO A 136 -8.63 1.90 -11.58
N ASP A 137 -8.75 3.21 -11.40
CA ASP A 137 -8.94 3.81 -10.10
C ASP A 137 -10.26 3.26 -9.50
N PRO A 138 -10.23 2.57 -8.35
CA PRO A 138 -11.46 2.09 -7.71
C PRO A 138 -12.40 3.24 -7.30
N ALA A 139 -11.93 4.49 -7.30
CA ALA A 139 -12.72 5.69 -6.96
C ALA A 139 -13.20 6.51 -8.16
N SER A 140 -12.85 6.19 -9.42
CA SER A 140 -13.28 6.93 -10.61
C SER A 140 -14.43 6.20 -11.36
N PRO A 141 -15.69 6.63 -11.22
CA PRO A 141 -16.84 5.96 -11.82
C PRO A 141 -17.07 6.32 -13.31
N SER A 142 -16.02 6.57 -14.08
CA SER A 142 -16.13 6.94 -15.51
C SER A 142 -15.54 5.88 -16.42
N GLY A 143 -16.22 4.74 -16.50
CA GLY A 143 -15.98 3.71 -17.51
C GLY A 143 -17.18 2.78 -17.62
N GLY A 144 -18.01 2.95 -18.65
CA GLY A 144 -19.01 1.96 -19.03
C GLY A 144 -19.35 2.04 -20.52
N PRO A 145 -19.99 1.02 -21.11
CA PRO A 145 -20.15 -0.37 -20.66
C PRO A 145 -19.48 -1.37 -21.63
N ALA A 146 -18.96 -2.48 -21.10
CA ALA A 146 -18.84 -3.73 -21.86
C ALA A 146 -19.55 -4.81 -21.05
N ALA A 147 -20.52 -5.43 -21.71
CA ALA A 147 -21.53 -6.31 -21.17
C ALA A 147 -21.02 -7.70 -20.77
N ASP A 148 -21.84 -8.34 -19.93
CA ASP A 148 -21.94 -9.77 -19.62
C ASP A 148 -20.86 -10.46 -18.78
N ALA A 149 -21.09 -10.47 -17.47
CA ALA A 149 -20.93 -11.68 -16.64
C ALA A 149 -21.94 -11.64 -15.47
N PRO A 150 -22.58 -12.77 -15.11
CA PRO A 150 -23.62 -12.80 -14.09
C PRO A 150 -23.04 -12.72 -12.68
N ASP A 151 -23.87 -12.09 -11.85
CA ASP A 151 -23.79 -11.81 -10.41
C ASP A 151 -23.58 -13.08 -9.55
N GLU A 152 -22.47 -13.14 -8.81
CA GLU A 152 -22.40 -13.87 -7.54
C GLU A 152 -21.65 -13.01 -6.50
N GLY A 153 -22.43 -12.55 -5.51
CA GLY A 153 -21.99 -11.63 -4.47
C GLY A 153 -20.81 -12.13 -3.63
N THR A 154 -19.87 -11.23 -3.38
CA THR A 154 -18.91 -11.36 -2.28
C THR A 154 -18.82 -10.00 -1.60
N GLU A 155 -19.51 -9.85 -0.47
CA GLU A 155 -19.29 -8.75 0.44
C GLU A 155 -17.90 -8.87 1.07
N ALA A 156 -16.97 -8.01 0.64
CA ALA A 156 -15.70 -7.81 1.32
C ALA A 156 -15.89 -6.80 2.46
N LEU A 157 -16.22 -7.32 3.64
CA LEU A 157 -16.14 -6.58 4.90
C LEU A 157 -14.66 -6.22 5.17
N VAL A 158 -14.30 -4.95 4.98
CA VAL A 158 -13.08 -4.36 5.53
C VAL A 158 -13.36 -3.98 6.98
N THR A 159 -12.85 -4.77 7.92
CA THR A 159 -12.84 -4.42 9.35
C THR A 159 -11.76 -3.37 9.60
N VAL A 160 -12.20 -2.13 9.82
CA VAL A 160 -11.38 -1.05 10.39
C VAL A 160 -11.09 -1.42 11.85
N VAL A 161 -9.84 -1.72 12.17
CA VAL A 161 -9.38 -1.80 13.56
C VAL A 161 -9.20 -0.37 14.06
N GLN A 162 -10.21 0.14 14.78
CA GLN A 162 -10.05 1.35 15.59
C GLN A 162 -9.13 1.03 16.78
N GLY A 163 -7.99 1.73 16.86
CA GLY A 163 -7.13 1.72 18.04
C GLY A 163 -7.82 2.40 19.22
N PRO A 164 -7.52 2.00 20.47
CA PRO A 164 -8.25 2.46 21.65
C PRO A 164 -7.94 3.92 21.97
N GLU A 165 -8.99 4.71 22.14
CA GLU A 165 -8.95 6.06 22.68
C GLU A 165 -8.52 6.03 24.14
N ALA A 166 -7.40 6.68 24.44
CA ALA A 166 -7.05 7.07 25.80
C ALA A 166 -7.72 8.42 26.07
N SER A 167 -8.78 8.39 26.89
CA SER A 167 -9.35 9.56 27.53
C SER A 167 -8.39 10.06 28.62
N GLU A 168 -7.80 11.23 28.42
CA GLU A 168 -7.14 12.00 29.48
C GLU A 168 -8.20 12.87 30.15
N ASP A 169 -8.35 12.69 31.46
CA ASP A 169 -9.25 13.42 32.34
C ASP A 169 -8.90 14.92 32.38
N GLU A 170 -9.92 15.78 32.28
CA GLU A 170 -9.86 17.20 32.62
C GLU A 170 -9.91 17.39 34.15
N ALA A 171 -9.01 18.21 34.70
CA ALA A 171 -9.23 18.98 35.92
C ALA A 171 -8.28 20.21 35.95
N GLU A 172 -8.78 21.30 35.38
CA GLU A 172 -8.82 22.70 35.86
C GLU A 172 -7.92 23.11 37.07
N GLU A 173 -7.19 24.24 36.96
CA GLU A 173 -7.56 25.52 37.62
C GLU A 173 -6.40 26.58 37.63
N ASP A 174 -6.72 27.74 37.04
CA ASP A 174 -6.39 29.13 37.41
C ASP A 174 -4.92 29.65 37.57
N ALA A 175 -4.54 30.61 36.70
CA ALA A 175 -4.37 32.03 37.06
C ALA A 175 -3.40 32.82 36.13
N ASP A 176 -3.91 33.95 35.65
CA ASP A 176 -3.25 35.24 35.40
C ASP A 176 -2.40 35.49 34.11
N GLN A 177 -2.96 36.34 33.24
CA GLN A 177 -2.32 37.05 32.11
C GLN A 177 -1.60 38.34 32.63
N PRO A 178 -0.99 39.20 31.79
CA PRO A 178 -0.03 39.02 30.69
C PRO A 178 1.13 40.05 30.79
N ARG A 179 2.38 39.79 30.34
CA ARG A 179 3.34 40.88 29.97
C ARG A 179 4.36 40.47 28.89
N SER A 180 4.31 41.18 27.76
CA SER A 180 5.48 41.63 26.97
C SER A 180 5.64 43.14 27.23
N PRO A 181 6.70 43.87 26.79
CA PRO A 181 7.85 43.50 25.94
C PRO A 181 9.22 44.06 26.47
N GLU A 182 10.35 43.68 25.87
CA GLU A 182 11.56 44.52 25.62
C GLU A 182 12.69 43.62 25.05
N GLY A 183 13.17 43.86 23.82
CA GLY A 183 14.34 44.70 23.56
C GLY A 183 15.63 43.87 23.67
N THR A 184 16.28 43.45 22.59
CA THR A 184 17.39 44.22 22.00
C THR A 184 17.88 43.55 20.71
N GLN A 185 18.05 44.36 19.66
CA GLN A 185 18.66 44.01 18.37
C GLN A 185 20.20 43.85 18.45
N VAL A 186 20.69 43.06 17.49
CA VAL A 186 22.05 42.65 17.12
C VAL A 186 23.03 43.82 16.90
N PRO A 187 24.35 43.59 17.02
CA PRO A 187 25.18 43.84 15.82
C PRO A 187 26.23 42.73 15.55
N PRO A 188 26.62 42.50 14.26
CA PRO A 188 27.57 41.47 13.86
C PRO A 188 29.02 41.98 13.67
N ALA A 189 29.96 41.01 13.79
CA ALA A 189 31.32 40.87 13.23
C ALA A 189 32.44 41.88 13.57
N PRO A 190 33.65 41.35 13.80
CA PRO A 190 34.82 41.88 13.09
C PRO A 190 35.70 40.81 12.42
N ARG A 191 36.01 41.03 11.14
CA ARG A 191 37.25 40.65 10.41
C ARG A 191 37.62 41.91 9.63
N PRO A 192 38.88 42.34 9.45
CA PRO A 192 40.08 41.53 9.15
C PRO A 192 41.34 41.99 9.92
N GLU A 193 42.53 41.42 9.69
CA GLU A 193 43.78 42.18 9.45
C GLU A 193 44.85 41.32 8.73
N LYS A 194 45.38 41.91 7.64
CA LYS A 194 46.53 41.61 6.75
C LYS A 194 46.62 40.28 5.98
#